data_AF-A0A7K2NQY8-F1
#
_entry.id   AF-A0A7K2NQY8-F1
#
_cell.length_a   1.000
_cell.length_b   1.000
_cell.length_c   1.000
_cell.angle_alpha   90.00
_cell.angle_beta   90.00
_cell.angle_gamma   90.00
#
_symmetry.space_group_name_H-M   'P 1'
#
loop_
_entity.id
_entity.type
_entity.pdbx_description
1 polymer ?
#
loop_
_entity_poly.entity_id
_entity_poly.type
_entity_poly.pdbx_seq_one_letter_code
_entity_poly.pdbx_strand_id
1 'polypeptide(L)'
;MLTEVTATRYIEPLRSGGSVPAVVEADDLGTYVLKFTGSAQGRKALVAEVVVGELARELGLRVPELVLAHFDPAIAEAEPHQEVRELLHASAGLNLGMDYLSGGADFTPELAEVFPVDAREAGRV
;
A
#
# COMPACT_ATOMS: atom_id res chain seq x y z
N MET A 1 -4.58 14.02 10.65
CA MET A 1 -4.40 12.80 11.45
C MET A 1 -4.92 11.67 10.59
N LEU A 2 -4.17 10.58 10.43
CA LEU A 2 -4.57 9.49 9.54
C LEU A 2 -5.79 8.76 10.10
N THR A 3 -6.70 8.35 9.22
CA THR A 3 -7.87 7.54 9.59
C THR A 3 -7.43 6.15 10.04
N GLU A 4 -8.09 5.61 11.06
CA GLU A 4 -7.90 4.23 11.50
C GLU A 4 -8.97 3.33 10.88
N VAL A 5 -8.56 2.17 10.37
CA VAL A 5 -9.44 1.14 9.79
C VAL A 5 -9.03 -0.25 10.29
N THR A 6 -9.93 -1.22 10.19
CA THR A 6 -9.64 -2.63 10.47
C THR A 6 -9.65 -3.41 9.17
N ALA A 7 -8.56 -4.11 8.86
CA ALA A 7 -8.53 -5.02 7.72
C ALA A 7 -9.47 -6.20 7.98
N THR A 8 -10.43 -6.42 7.08
CA THR A 8 -11.48 -7.44 7.21
C THR A 8 -11.24 -8.63 6.29
N ARG A 9 -10.52 -8.44 5.19
CA ARG A 9 -10.21 -9.51 4.24
C ARG A 9 -8.86 -9.30 3.56
N TYR A 10 -8.04 -10.34 3.52
CA TYR A 10 -6.86 -10.41 2.67
C TYR A 10 -7.25 -10.86 1.26
N ILE A 11 -6.96 -10.03 0.25
CA ILE A 11 -7.29 -10.33 -1.16
C ILE A 11 -6.12 -11.08 -1.80
N GLU A 12 -4.98 -10.41 -1.94
CA GLU A 12 -3.80 -10.98 -2.60
C GLU A 12 -2.50 -10.27 -2.22
N PRO A 13 -1.35 -10.97 -2.23
CA PRO A 13 -0.05 -10.34 -2.11
C PRO A 13 0.36 -9.65 -3.41
N LEU A 14 0.93 -8.46 -3.29
CA LEU A 14 1.61 -7.77 -4.38
C LEU A 14 3.08 -8.23 -4.43
N ARG A 15 3.46 -8.85 -5.54
CA ARG A 15 4.75 -9.56 -5.69
C ARG A 15 5.87 -8.69 -6.27
N SER A 16 5.63 -7.39 -6.40
CA SER A 16 6.63 -6.43 -6.88
C SER A 16 7.45 -5.87 -5.71
N GLY A 17 8.77 -6.02 -5.77
CA GLY A 17 9.68 -5.47 -4.77
C GLY A 17 9.84 -6.33 -3.51
N GLY A 18 10.77 -5.92 -2.64
CA GLY A 18 11.21 -6.74 -1.49
C GLY A 18 10.38 -6.60 -0.21
N SER A 19 9.35 -5.76 -0.17
CA SER A 19 8.53 -5.53 1.03
C SER A 19 7.24 -6.36 1.07
N VAL A 20 6.88 -7.02 -0.04
CA VAL A 20 5.71 -7.91 -0.19
C VAL A 20 4.43 -7.34 0.44
N PRO A 21 3.95 -6.16 -0.01
CA PRO A 21 2.68 -5.61 0.47
C PRO A 21 1.50 -6.47 -0.03
N ALA A 22 0.29 -6.21 0.46
CA ALA A 22 -0.90 -6.94 0.04
C ALA A 22 -2.12 -6.03 -0.13
N VAL A 23 -3.05 -6.44 -0.98
CA VAL A 23 -4.36 -5.77 -1.09
C VAL A 23 -5.30 -6.35 -0.03
N VAL A 24 -5.96 -5.47 0.73
CA VAL A 24 -6.96 -5.84 1.75
C VAL A 24 -8.24 -5.04 1.59
N GLU A 25 -9.37 -5.64 1.96
CA GLU A 25 -10.61 -4.90 2.24
C GLU A 25 -10.62 -4.50 3.72
N ALA A 26 -11.28 -3.38 4.04
CA ALA A 26 -11.41 -2.88 5.40
C ALA A 26 -12.87 -2.67 5.83
N ASP A 27 -13.07 -2.37 7.12
CA ASP A 27 -14.38 -2.16 7.76
C ASP A 27 -15.12 -0.90 7.30
N ASP A 28 -14.42 0.04 6.69
CA ASP A 28 -14.96 1.24 6.05
C ASP A 28 -15.42 1.02 4.59
N LEU A 29 -15.43 -0.24 4.12
CA LEU A 29 -15.71 -0.64 2.74
C LEU A 29 -14.64 -0.19 1.72
N GLY A 30 -13.49 0.31 2.20
CA GLY A 30 -12.33 0.66 1.38
C GLY A 30 -11.49 -0.55 0.99
N THR A 31 -10.63 -0.36 -0.01
CA THR A 31 -9.60 -1.32 -0.41
C THR A 31 -8.23 -0.65 -0.34
N TYR A 32 -7.27 -1.32 0.31
CA TYR A 32 -5.99 -0.72 0.63
C TYR A 32 -4.83 -1.63 0.24
N VAL A 33 -3.75 -1.02 -0.25
CA VAL A 33 -2.42 -1.65 -0.27
C VAL A 33 -1.82 -1.52 1.12
N LEU A 34 -1.75 -2.64 1.82
CA LEU A 34 -1.22 -2.73 3.16
C LEU A 34 0.30 -2.98 3.14
N LYS A 35 1.04 -2.10 3.80
CA LYS A 35 2.49 -2.19 4.01
C LYS A 35 2.77 -2.70 5.42
N PHE A 36 3.41 -3.86 5.47
CA PHE A 36 3.58 -4.64 6.68
C PHE A 36 4.76 -4.17 7.55
N THR A 37 4.52 -4.06 8.85
CA THR A 37 5.51 -3.68 9.87
C THR A 37 6.61 -4.72 10.05
N GLY A 38 6.31 -6.00 9.81
CA GLY A 38 7.26 -7.11 9.83
C GLY A 38 8.15 -7.20 8.59
N SER A 39 7.98 -6.32 7.60
CA SER A 39 8.82 -6.32 6.41
C SER A 39 10.28 -5.99 6.73
N ALA A 40 11.21 -6.46 5.90
CA ALA A 40 12.65 -6.25 6.11
C ALA A 40 13.06 -4.76 6.15
N GLN A 41 12.25 -3.88 5.54
CA GLN A 41 12.47 -2.43 5.56
C GLN A 41 12.15 -1.81 6.93
N GLY A 42 11.29 -2.46 7.71
CA GLY A 42 10.95 -2.13 9.08
C GLY A 42 10.16 -0.84 9.25
N ARG A 43 9.80 -0.55 10.52
CA ARG A 43 8.93 0.58 10.88
C ARG A 43 9.43 1.96 10.44
N LYS A 44 10.75 2.15 10.31
CA LYS A 44 11.31 3.44 9.86
C LYS A 44 10.92 3.76 8.41
N ALA A 45 10.82 2.76 7.55
CA ALA A 45 10.34 2.95 6.19
C ALA A 45 8.89 3.41 6.18
N LEU A 46 8.02 2.77 6.98
CA LEU A 46 6.61 3.18 7.11
C LEU A 46 6.46 4.61 7.64
N VAL A 47 7.29 5.02 8.61
CA VAL A 47 7.30 6.41 9.09
C VAL A 47 7.70 7.37 7.97
N ALA A 48 8.73 7.03 7.18
CA ALA A 48 9.13 7.84 6.04
C ALA A 48 8.01 7.93 4.99
N GLU A 49 7.28 6.83 4.74
CA GLU A 49 6.12 6.80 3.87
C GLU A 49 5.02 7.76 4.32
N VAL A 50 4.70 7.79 5.62
CA VAL A 50 3.74 8.75 6.18
C VAL A 50 4.23 10.18 5.99
N VAL A 51 5.47 10.48 6.38
CA VAL A 51 6.02 11.84 6.32
C VAL A 51 6.05 12.35 4.88
N VAL A 52 6.56 11.55 3.95
CA VAL A 52 6.70 11.94 2.54
C VAL A 52 5.34 11.99 1.85
N GLY A 53 4.46 11.02 2.12
CA GLY A 53 3.12 10.98 1.55
C GLY A 53 2.28 12.19 1.95
N GLU A 54 2.22 12.51 3.25
CA GLU A 54 1.47 13.66 3.74
C GLU A 54 2.08 14.99 3.29
N LEU A 55 3.42 15.10 3.23
CA LEU A 55 4.08 16.28 2.69
C LEU A 55 3.75 16.48 1.20
N ALA A 56 3.78 15.41 0.40
CA ALA A 56 3.44 15.46 -1.01
C ALA A 56 1.98 15.88 -1.23
N ARG A 57 1.05 15.37 -0.42
CA ARG A 57 -0.37 15.79 -0.45
C ARG A 57 -0.53 17.26 -0.10
N GLU A 58 0.17 17.75 0.93
CA GLU A 58 0.14 19.17 1.31
C GLU A 58 0.72 20.09 0.21
N LEU A 59 1.68 19.58 -0.57
CA LEU A 59 2.21 20.27 -1.76
C LEU A 59 1.29 20.17 -3.00
N GLY A 60 0.13 19.51 -2.88
CA GLY A 60 -0.84 19.36 -3.96
C GLY A 60 -0.51 18.26 -4.98
N LEU A 61 0.39 17.33 -4.63
CA LEU A 61 0.66 16.14 -5.44
C LEU A 61 -0.45 15.10 -5.25
N ARG A 62 -0.74 14.34 -6.31
CA ARG A 62 -1.78 13.30 -6.31
C ARG A 62 -1.27 12.00 -5.68
N VAL A 63 -1.01 12.05 -4.39
CA VAL A 63 -0.67 10.86 -3.60
C VAL A 63 -1.95 10.28 -3.00
N PRO A 64 -2.20 8.96 -3.13
CA PRO A 64 -3.38 8.32 -2.54
C PRO A 64 -3.44 8.52 -1.01
N GLU A 65 -4.63 8.36 -0.43
CA GLU A 65 -4.80 8.51 1.01
C GLU A 65 -4.06 7.43 1.79
N LEU A 66 -3.52 7.82 2.94
CA LEU A 66 -2.89 6.90 3.89
C LEU A 66 -3.83 6.65 5.07
N VAL A 67 -3.88 5.39 5.52
CA VAL A 67 -4.65 4.96 6.69
C VAL A 67 -3.77 4.15 7.63
N LEU A 68 -4.10 4.18 8.91
CA LEU A 68 -3.57 3.25 9.89
C LEU A 68 -4.49 2.03 9.91
N ALA A 69 -3.99 0.86 9.50
CA ALA A 69 -4.81 -0.33 9.38
C ALA A 69 -4.44 -1.36 10.45
N HIS A 70 -5.41 -1.75 11.27
CA HIS A 70 -5.26 -2.87 12.19
C HIS A 70 -5.41 -4.19 11.42
N PHE A 71 -4.41 -5.07 11.53
CA PHE A 71 -4.31 -6.32 10.80
C PHE A 71 -4.26 -7.51 11.76
N ASP A 72 -5.20 -8.45 11.58
CA ASP A 72 -5.17 -9.77 12.21
C ASP A 72 -4.68 -10.80 11.18
N PRO A 73 -3.52 -11.46 11.40
CA PRO A 73 -3.00 -12.47 10.48
C PRO A 73 -3.98 -13.62 10.17
N ALA A 74 -4.97 -13.88 11.04
CA ALA A 74 -5.98 -14.92 10.82
C ALA A 74 -6.77 -14.72 9.50
N ILE A 75 -6.95 -13.49 9.02
CA ILE A 75 -7.65 -13.23 7.75
C ILE A 75 -6.86 -13.68 6.51
N ALA A 76 -5.58 -14.01 6.68
CA ALA A 76 -4.64 -14.36 5.62
C ALA A 76 -4.03 -15.77 5.81
N GLU A 77 -4.59 -16.60 6.69
CA GLU A 77 -4.08 -17.95 7.01
C GLU A 77 -3.97 -18.87 5.77
N ALA A 78 -4.79 -18.61 4.75
CA ALA A 78 -4.80 -19.36 3.49
C ALA A 78 -3.63 -19.02 2.53
N GLU A 79 -2.76 -18.06 2.87
CA GLU A 79 -1.60 -17.70 2.04
C GLU A 79 -0.69 -18.93 1.83
N PRO A 80 -0.47 -19.39 0.58
CA PRO A 80 0.28 -20.62 0.32
C PRO A 80 1.79 -20.50 0.59
N HIS A 81 2.39 -19.30 0.49
CA HIS A 81 3.84 -19.13 0.62
C HIS A 81 4.23 -18.94 2.08
N GLN A 82 5.13 -19.80 2.58
CA GLN A 82 5.58 -19.77 3.97
C GLN A 82 6.22 -18.43 4.35
N GLU A 83 7.11 -17.90 3.51
CA GLU A 83 7.81 -16.63 3.77
C GLU A 83 6.82 -15.46 3.91
N VAL A 84 5.74 -15.48 3.12
CA VAL A 84 4.69 -14.47 3.21
C VAL A 84 3.87 -14.67 4.49
N ARG A 85 3.47 -15.90 4.84
CA ARG A 85 2.81 -16.16 6.13
C ARG A 85 3.64 -15.68 7.32
N GLU A 86 4.94 -15.96 7.33
CA GLU A 86 5.84 -15.50 8.39
C GLU A 86 5.86 -13.97 8.51
N LEU A 87 5.94 -13.28 7.37
CA LEU A 87 5.81 -11.82 7.32
C LEU A 87 4.46 -11.34 7.89
N LEU A 88 3.34 -11.95 7.48
CA LEU A 88 2.01 -11.57 7.91
C LEU A 88 1.84 -11.78 9.42
N HIS A 89 2.26 -12.92 9.97
CA HIS A 89 2.23 -13.18 11.41
C HIS A 89 3.10 -12.21 12.21
N ALA A 90 4.28 -11.85 11.69
CA ALA A 90 5.16 -10.85 12.30
C ALA A 90 4.58 -9.42 12.26
N SER A 91 3.49 -9.21 11.53
CA SER A 91 2.88 -7.90 11.28
C SER A 91 1.51 -7.74 11.96
N ALA A 92 1.18 -8.56 12.97
CA ALA A 92 -0.06 -8.40 13.72
C ALA A 92 -0.18 -7.02 14.37
N GLY A 93 -1.38 -6.43 14.33
CA GLY A 93 -1.66 -5.11 14.87
C GLY A 93 -1.56 -4.00 13.82
N LEU A 94 -1.00 -2.85 14.20
CA LEU A 94 -1.07 -1.63 13.39
C LEU A 94 -0.06 -1.64 12.23
N ASN A 95 -0.56 -1.45 11.02
CA ASN A 95 0.20 -1.34 9.78
C ASN A 95 -0.21 -0.06 9.02
N LEU A 96 0.43 0.20 7.88
CA LEU A 96 0.14 1.36 7.05
C LEU A 96 -0.60 0.93 5.79
N GLY A 97 -1.83 1.40 5.60
CA GLY A 97 -2.58 1.26 4.37
C GLY A 97 -2.40 2.48 3.46
N MET A 98 -2.39 2.25 2.16
CA MET A 98 -2.52 3.27 1.12
C MET A 98 -3.72 2.90 0.25
N ASP A 99 -4.56 3.87 -0.11
CA ASP A 99 -5.72 3.63 -0.97
C ASP A 99 -5.33 2.90 -2.26
N TYR A 100 -6.06 1.83 -2.58
CA TYR A 100 -5.77 0.98 -3.73
C TYR A 100 -6.45 1.51 -4.99
N LEU A 101 -5.64 2.04 -5.89
CA LEU A 101 -6.10 2.50 -7.20
C LEU A 101 -6.26 1.30 -8.15
N SER A 102 -7.46 0.73 -8.22
CA SER A 102 -7.78 -0.42 -9.07
C SER A 102 -7.52 -0.21 -10.58
N GLY A 103 -7.48 1.04 -11.04
CA GLY A 103 -7.09 1.41 -12.41
C GLY A 103 -5.61 1.78 -12.57
N GLY A 104 -4.81 1.67 -11.51
CA GLY A 104 -3.38 1.96 -11.52
C GLY A 104 -2.60 0.92 -12.32
N ALA A 105 -1.61 1.37 -13.07
CA ALA A 105 -0.73 0.52 -13.87
C ALA A 105 0.69 1.08 -13.87
N ASP A 106 1.67 0.21 -14.07
CA ASP A 106 3.05 0.62 -14.30
C ASP A 106 3.14 1.43 -15.58
N PHE A 107 3.90 2.53 -15.54
CA PHE A 107 4.14 3.35 -16.71
C PHE A 107 5.23 2.72 -17.59
N THR A 108 4.82 1.91 -18.56
CA THR A 108 5.71 1.22 -19.50
C THR A 108 5.87 1.99 -20.82
N PRO A 109 6.90 1.69 -21.64
CA PRO A 109 7.04 2.28 -22.97
C PRO A 109 5.80 2.07 -23.86
N GLU A 110 5.16 0.90 -23.79
CA GLU A 110 3.96 0.56 -24.56
C GLU A 110 2.76 1.38 -24.09
N LEU A 111 2.60 1.59 -22.78
CA LEU A 111 1.55 2.47 -22.25
C LEU A 111 1.77 3.92 -22.70
N ALA A 112 3.01 4.38 -22.77
CA ALA A 112 3.34 5.73 -23.22
C ALA A 112 2.95 6.00 -24.69
N GLU A 113 2.82 4.96 -25.53
CA GLU A 113 2.33 5.10 -26.91
C GLU A 113 0.85 5.52 -27.00
N VAL A 114 0.04 5.09 -26.02
CA VAL A 114 -1.42 5.31 -26.01
C VAL A 114 -1.89 6.25 -24.89
N PHE A 115 -1.01 6.55 -23.93
CA PHE A 115 -1.25 7.47 -22.82
C PHE A 115 -0.18 8.57 -22.80
N PRO A 116 -0.28 9.57 -23.70
CA PRO A 116 0.68 10.67 -23.74
C PRO A 116 0.54 11.53 -22.48
N VAL A 117 1.64 11.69 -21.74
CA VAL A 117 1.75 12.61 -20.61
C VAL A 117 2.40 13.90 -21.11
N ASP A 118 1.70 15.03 -21.00
CA ASP A 118 2.28 16.31 -21.42
C ASP A 118 3.39 16.77 -20.46
N ALA A 119 4.30 17.62 -20.93
CA ALA A 119 5.47 18.04 -20.16
C ALA A 119 5.14 18.80 -18.88
N ARG A 120 4.00 19.52 -18.85
CA ARG A 120 3.56 20.21 -17.64
C ARG A 120 3.08 19.19 -16.62
N GLU A 121 2.35 18.18 -17.04
CA GLU A 121 1.88 17.09 -16.19
C GLU A 121 3.03 16.24 -15.66
N ALA A 122 3.99 15.88 -16.52
CA ALA A 122 5.20 15.16 -16.12
C ALA A 122 6.05 15.95 -15.11
N GLY A 123 6.12 17.28 -15.26
CA GLY A 123 6.87 18.15 -14.35
C GLY A 123 6.20 18.40 -12.99
N ARG A 124 5.02 17.83 -12.72
CA ARG A 124 4.38 17.90 -11.40
C ARG A 124 4.85 16.79 -10.46
N VAL A 125 5.57 15.78 -10.95
CA VAL A 125 6.00 14.59 -10.19
C VAL A 125 7.48 14.65 -9.87
#